data_AF-A0A1G6A6D1-F1
#
_entry.id   AF-A0A1G6A6D1-F1
#
_cell.length_a   1.000
_cell.length_b   1.000
_cell.length_c   1.000
_cell.angle_alpha   90.00
_cell.angle_beta   90.00
_cell.angle_gamma   90.00
#
_symmetry.space_group_name_H-M   'P 1'
#
loop_
_entity.id
_entity.type
_entity.pdbx_description
1 polymer ?
#
loop_
_entity_poly.entity_id
_entity_poly.type
_entity_poly.pdbx_seq_one_letter_code
_entity_poly.pdbx_strand_id
1 'polypeptide(L)'
;MKRGLLVVLAVAVMSITACSHKDISYANYTSRDEDGLRVVITGDKVFIPLAAVDNTDRGIQIGIVDGDVKDQIYEYKDHNQDEWIIEYYDSGEMDSSMLCRERSVDDWDVDVSGAKLDQSMGSDRSLYTSGQEGIENNSSKVAVSAFYTPDELFELSDDDAAGIQEEIIKASWNEEGTTDGLSDCIILIEDTKIYYNSTDGVLNDVSNDRYCIVDDHTKELFNGILRTYIELGGFD
;
A
#
# COMPACT_ATOMS: atom_id res chain seq x y z
N MET A 1 21.77 68.20 -15.52
CA MET A 1 21.53 67.09 -14.58
C MET A 1 20.41 66.15 -15.05
N LYS A 2 20.48 65.58 -16.27
CA LYS A 2 19.43 64.68 -16.80
C LYS A 2 19.95 63.45 -17.56
N ARG A 3 21.27 63.33 -17.76
CA ARG A 3 21.89 62.20 -18.47
C ARG A 3 22.54 61.16 -17.54
N GLY A 4 22.94 61.56 -16.33
CA GLY A 4 23.47 60.63 -15.31
C GLY A 4 22.39 59.81 -14.60
N LEU A 5 21.17 60.36 -14.46
CA LEU A 5 20.06 59.68 -13.78
C LEU A 5 19.54 58.47 -14.57
N LEU A 6 19.64 58.51 -15.90
CA LEU A 6 19.13 57.46 -16.78
C LEU A 6 20.06 56.24 -16.87
N VAL A 7 21.38 56.45 -16.68
CA VAL A 7 22.38 55.38 -16.65
C VAL A 7 22.38 54.63 -15.31
N VAL A 8 22.13 55.33 -14.20
CA VAL A 8 22.00 54.68 -12.88
C VAL A 8 20.73 53.84 -12.79
N LEU A 9 19.64 54.25 -13.46
CA LEU A 9 18.41 53.46 -13.53
C LEU A 9 18.55 52.19 -14.40
N ALA A 10 19.37 52.25 -15.46
CA ALA A 10 19.59 51.11 -16.35
C ALA A 10 20.49 50.01 -15.73
N VAL A 11 21.39 50.36 -14.82
CA VAL A 11 22.26 49.39 -14.11
C VAL A 11 21.56 48.79 -12.89
N ALA A 12 20.59 49.49 -12.28
CA ALA A 12 19.83 48.99 -11.13
C ALA A 12 18.74 47.95 -11.49
N VAL A 13 18.38 47.79 -12.77
CA VAL A 13 17.35 46.84 -13.23
C VAL A 13 17.93 45.49 -13.66
N MET A 14 19.25 45.34 -13.78
CA MET A 14 19.91 44.06 -14.08
C MET A 14 20.14 43.16 -12.85
N SER A 15 19.74 43.58 -11.65
CA SER A 15 20.17 42.94 -10.39
C SER A 15 19.17 41.97 -9.76
N ILE A 16 18.09 41.54 -10.42
CA ILE A 16 17.04 40.72 -9.75
C ILE A 16 16.52 39.54 -10.57
N THR A 17 17.33 38.93 -11.44
CA THR A 17 16.91 37.67 -12.12
C THR A 17 18.04 36.66 -12.25
N ALA A 18 18.95 36.65 -11.28
CA ALA A 18 19.58 35.39 -10.91
C ALA A 18 18.74 34.83 -9.77
N CYS A 19 17.66 34.13 -10.11
CA CYS A 19 17.13 33.11 -9.22
C CYS A 19 18.32 32.19 -8.96
N SER A 20 18.94 32.34 -7.80
CA SER A 20 19.84 31.34 -7.26
C SER A 20 19.01 30.07 -7.27
N HIS A 21 19.20 29.22 -8.28
CA HIS A 21 18.80 27.83 -8.17
C HIS A 21 19.57 27.40 -6.92
N LYS A 22 18.85 27.22 -5.80
CA LYS A 22 19.45 26.48 -4.70
C LYS A 22 19.77 25.15 -5.36
N ASP A 23 21.06 24.85 -5.51
CA ASP A 23 21.52 23.49 -5.70
C ASP A 23 21.10 22.75 -4.41
N ILE A 24 19.83 22.38 -4.34
CA ILE A 24 19.32 21.49 -3.32
C ILE A 24 19.95 20.15 -3.69
N SER A 25 21.06 19.82 -3.05
CA SER A 25 21.61 18.48 -3.07
C SER A 25 20.62 17.59 -2.32
N TYR A 26 19.65 17.06 -3.05
CA TYR A 26 18.72 16.08 -2.53
C TYR A 26 19.49 14.87 -2.00
N ALA A 27 19.01 14.29 -0.89
CA ALA A 27 19.50 13.01 -0.46
C ALA A 27 19.14 11.96 -1.53
N ASN A 28 20.07 11.06 -1.82
CA ASN A 28 19.83 9.99 -2.78
C ASN A 28 19.32 8.76 -2.02
N TYR A 29 18.06 8.43 -2.25
CA TYR A 29 17.43 7.21 -1.78
C TYR A 29 17.60 6.12 -2.84
N THR A 30 17.50 4.86 -2.42
CA THR A 30 17.44 3.72 -3.35
C THR A 30 16.22 2.89 -3.08
N SER A 31 15.69 2.20 -4.08
CA SER A 31 14.58 1.26 -3.89
C SER A 31 15.02 -0.19 -4.01
N ARG A 32 14.21 -1.10 -3.46
CA ARG A 32 14.23 -2.52 -3.81
C ARG A 32 12.85 -3.13 -3.61
N ASP A 33 12.61 -4.23 -4.30
CA ASP A 33 11.45 -5.07 -4.02
C ASP A 33 11.75 -5.98 -2.82
N GLU A 34 10.87 -5.94 -1.81
CA GLU A 34 10.90 -6.79 -0.63
C GLU A 34 9.48 -7.28 -0.37
N ASP A 35 9.27 -8.60 -0.48
CA ASP A 35 7.99 -9.25 -0.25
C ASP A 35 6.79 -8.65 -1.03
N GLY A 36 7.06 -8.19 -2.25
CA GLY A 36 6.05 -7.59 -3.13
C GLY A 36 5.85 -6.08 -2.94
N LEU A 37 6.57 -5.46 -2.00
CA LEU A 37 6.59 -4.00 -1.80
C LEU A 37 7.86 -3.39 -2.36
N ARG A 38 7.72 -2.24 -3.04
CA ARG A 38 8.84 -1.36 -3.32
C ARG A 38 9.18 -0.59 -2.05
N VAL A 39 10.24 -0.99 -1.34
CA VAL A 39 10.71 -0.28 -0.14
C VAL A 39 11.76 0.77 -0.51
N VAL A 40 11.77 1.87 0.23
CA VAL A 40 12.70 2.99 0.04
C VAL A 40 13.79 2.94 1.11
N ILE A 41 15.05 3.11 0.71
CA ILE A 41 16.22 2.91 1.58
C ILE A 41 17.09 4.17 1.57
N THR A 42 17.53 4.60 2.75
CA THR A 42 18.57 5.63 2.91
C THR A 42 19.46 5.29 4.10
N GLY A 43 20.77 5.26 3.88
CA GLY A 43 21.72 4.82 4.91
C GLY A 43 21.42 3.40 5.41
N ASP A 44 21.10 3.29 6.69
CA ASP A 44 20.72 2.07 7.41
C ASP A 44 19.21 1.89 7.58
N LYS A 45 18.40 2.83 7.06
CA LYS A 45 16.95 2.84 7.24
C LYS A 45 16.22 2.22 6.07
N VAL A 46 15.13 1.52 6.38
CA VAL A 46 14.21 0.99 5.38
C VAL A 46 12.81 1.52 5.66
N PHE A 47 12.28 2.25 4.70
CA PHE A 47 10.94 2.82 4.71
C PHE A 47 10.00 1.92 3.93
N ILE A 48 8.94 1.50 4.59
CA ILE A 48 7.93 0.58 4.08
C ILE A 48 6.70 1.41 3.69
N PRO A 49 6.18 1.27 2.46
CA PRO A 49 4.91 1.89 2.06
C PRO A 49 3.78 1.51 3.01
N LEU A 50 2.93 2.47 3.38
CA LEU A 50 1.84 2.27 4.33
C LEU A 50 0.49 2.71 3.78
N ALA A 51 0.42 3.88 3.13
CA ALA A 51 -0.85 4.45 2.71
C ALA A 51 -0.70 5.50 1.63
N ALA A 52 -1.64 5.55 0.69
CA ALA A 52 -1.82 6.74 -0.12
C ALA A 52 -2.35 7.89 0.76
N VAL A 53 -1.72 9.06 0.69
CA VAL A 53 -2.09 10.30 1.37
C VAL A 53 -2.31 11.42 0.36
N ASP A 54 -2.98 12.49 0.79
CA ASP A 54 -3.18 13.64 -0.09
C ASP A 54 -1.84 14.32 -0.37
N ASN A 55 -1.66 14.80 -1.59
CA ASN A 55 -0.51 15.60 -1.97
C ASN A 55 -0.32 16.86 -1.11
N THR A 56 -1.37 17.32 -0.40
CA THR A 56 -1.31 18.38 0.59
C THR A 56 -0.57 18.00 1.86
N ASP A 57 -0.35 16.72 2.15
CA ASP A 57 0.35 16.27 3.36
C ASP A 57 1.88 16.31 3.22
N ARG A 58 2.38 16.56 2.00
CA ARG A 58 3.80 16.75 1.70
C ARG A 58 4.37 18.01 2.33
N GLY A 59 5.47 17.86 3.06
CA GLY A 59 6.34 18.92 3.55
C GLY A 59 7.39 19.36 2.52
N ILE A 60 8.62 19.58 2.97
CA ILE A 60 9.72 19.95 2.08
C ILE A 60 10.22 18.70 1.34
N GLN A 61 10.57 18.84 0.05
CA GLN A 61 11.24 17.76 -0.68
C GLN A 61 12.65 17.57 -0.15
N ILE A 62 12.99 16.36 0.27
CA ILE A 62 14.25 16.00 0.91
C ILE A 62 15.09 15.02 0.08
N GLY A 63 14.50 14.34 -0.91
CA GLY A 63 15.21 13.33 -1.68
C GLY A 63 14.64 13.02 -3.05
N ILE A 64 15.37 12.16 -3.76
CA ILE A 64 14.92 11.43 -4.95
C ILE A 64 15.34 9.96 -4.84
N VAL A 65 14.61 9.05 -5.49
CA VAL A 65 14.87 7.61 -5.46
C VAL A 65 15.56 7.18 -6.75
N ASP A 66 16.64 6.38 -6.62
CA ASP A 66 17.40 5.79 -7.73
C ASP A 66 17.91 6.79 -8.78
N GLY A 67 18.04 8.06 -8.41
CA GLY A 67 18.42 9.15 -9.31
C GLY A 67 17.31 9.58 -10.30
N ASP A 68 16.08 9.08 -10.17
CA ASP A 68 14.94 9.54 -10.95
C ASP A 68 14.38 10.84 -10.34
N VAL A 69 14.45 11.95 -11.09
CA VAL A 69 13.96 13.26 -10.65
C VAL A 69 12.44 13.32 -10.48
N LYS A 70 11.72 12.34 -11.04
CA LYS A 70 10.27 12.21 -10.86
C LYS A 70 9.90 11.41 -9.61
N ASP A 71 10.78 10.54 -9.14
CA ASP A 71 10.57 9.72 -7.96
C ASP A 71 11.10 10.45 -6.72
N GLN A 72 10.22 11.21 -6.06
CA GLN A 72 10.57 12.27 -5.11
C GLN A 72 10.22 11.87 -3.68
N ILE A 73 11.11 12.19 -2.74
CA ILE A 73 10.89 11.99 -1.31
C ILE A 73 10.65 13.33 -0.61
N TYR A 74 9.60 13.38 0.20
CA TYR A 74 9.16 14.53 0.99
C TYR A 74 9.12 14.20 2.47
N GLU A 75 9.23 15.23 3.31
CA GLU A 75 8.81 15.16 4.71
C GLU A 75 7.30 14.88 4.80
N TYR A 76 6.89 14.09 5.79
CA TYR A 76 5.50 14.08 6.24
C TYR A 76 5.31 15.21 7.26
N LYS A 77 4.38 16.14 7.01
CA LYS A 77 4.22 17.36 7.82
C LYS A 77 4.08 17.06 9.31
N ASP A 78 4.78 17.81 10.14
CA ASP A 78 4.75 17.71 11.61
C ASP A 78 5.19 16.35 12.18
N HIS A 79 5.79 15.49 11.35
CA HIS A 79 6.34 14.19 11.75
C HIS A 79 7.86 14.15 11.59
N ASN A 80 8.51 13.23 12.30
CA ASN A 80 9.95 13.06 12.22
C ASN A 80 10.34 12.37 10.91
N GLN A 81 11.15 13.02 10.07
CA GLN A 81 11.65 12.47 8.79
C GLN A 81 12.46 11.16 8.95
N ASP A 82 12.97 10.92 10.16
CA ASP A 82 13.70 9.72 10.48
C ASP A 82 12.80 8.49 10.68
N GLU A 83 11.49 8.72 10.82
CA GLU A 83 10.43 7.76 11.10
C GLU A 83 9.38 7.73 9.99
N TRP A 84 9.10 8.86 9.35
CA TRP A 84 8.03 9.05 8.39
C TRP A 84 8.48 9.88 7.20
N ILE A 85 8.23 9.36 5.99
CA ILE A 85 8.47 10.09 4.73
C ILE A 85 7.27 9.92 3.80
N ILE A 86 7.20 10.77 2.79
CA ILE A 86 6.27 10.62 1.68
C ILE A 86 7.05 10.39 0.38
N GLU A 87 6.75 9.31 -0.32
CA GLU A 87 7.19 9.05 -1.69
C GLU A 87 6.12 9.54 -2.67
N TYR A 88 6.54 10.22 -3.73
CA TYR A 88 5.64 10.71 -4.77
C TYR A 88 6.29 10.61 -6.13
N TYR A 89 5.57 10.00 -7.07
CA TYR A 89 6.00 9.94 -8.46
C TYR A 89 5.32 11.02 -9.30
N ASP A 90 6.10 12.00 -9.77
CA ASP A 90 5.62 13.09 -10.62
C ASP A 90 5.43 12.64 -12.08
N SER A 91 4.42 11.79 -12.29
CA SER A 91 3.96 11.38 -13.63
C SER A 91 3.02 12.38 -14.27
N GLY A 92 2.40 13.26 -13.48
CA GLY A 92 1.25 14.07 -13.88
C GLY A 92 -0.09 13.31 -13.91
N GLU A 93 -0.09 12.03 -13.54
CA GLU A 93 -1.27 11.16 -13.50
C GLU A 93 -1.59 10.65 -12.09
N MET A 94 -0.66 10.78 -11.13
CA MET A 94 -0.88 10.35 -9.75
C MET A 94 -1.49 11.47 -8.90
N ASP A 95 -2.71 11.21 -8.40
CA ASP A 95 -3.49 12.13 -7.59
C ASP A 95 -3.12 12.08 -6.09
N SER A 96 -2.33 11.09 -5.67
CA SER A 96 -1.94 10.86 -4.28
C SER A 96 -0.45 10.56 -4.13
N SER A 97 0.08 10.78 -2.93
CA SER A 97 1.44 10.38 -2.54
C SER A 97 1.41 9.13 -1.65
N MET A 98 2.52 8.41 -1.52
CA MET A 98 2.63 7.24 -0.64
C MET A 98 3.32 7.64 0.67
N LEU A 99 2.63 7.50 1.80
CA LEU A 99 3.21 7.58 3.14
C LEU A 99 4.01 6.31 3.40
N CYS A 100 5.26 6.48 3.81
CA CYS A 100 6.16 5.38 4.17
C CYS A 100 6.64 5.54 5.60
N ARG A 101 6.67 4.42 6.33
CA ARG A 101 7.14 4.36 7.73
C ARG A 101 8.48 3.66 7.80
N GLU A 102 9.39 4.17 8.61
CA GLU A 102 10.63 3.47 8.95
C GLU A 102 10.33 2.19 9.73
N ARG A 103 11.00 1.10 9.35
CA ARG A 103 10.71 -0.27 9.82
C ARG A 103 10.69 -0.44 11.35
N SER A 104 11.50 0.31 12.09
CA SER A 104 11.63 0.18 13.55
C SER A 104 10.58 0.97 14.34
N VAL A 105 9.72 1.74 13.67
CA VAL A 105 8.66 2.52 14.30
C VAL A 105 7.49 1.60 14.65
N ASP A 106 7.39 1.26 15.94
CA ASP A 106 6.33 0.42 16.51
C ASP A 106 5.07 1.20 16.95
N ASP A 107 5.06 2.54 16.78
CA ASP A 107 3.97 3.42 17.20
C ASP A 107 2.94 3.63 16.07
N TRP A 108 1.67 3.44 16.42
CA TRP A 108 0.53 3.41 15.50
C TRP A 108 -0.38 4.64 15.67
N ASP A 109 -0.06 5.53 16.62
CA ASP A 109 -0.90 6.67 17.00
C ASP A 109 -0.77 7.86 16.02
N VAL A 110 -0.66 7.56 14.72
CA VAL A 110 -0.76 8.55 13.65
C VAL A 110 -2.20 8.57 13.18
N ASP A 111 -2.85 9.73 13.33
CA ASP A 111 -4.19 9.99 12.80
C ASP A 111 -4.16 9.97 11.26
N VAL A 112 -4.26 8.78 10.69
CA VAL A 112 -4.32 8.52 9.24
C VAL A 112 -5.75 8.64 8.71
N SER A 113 -6.66 9.35 9.39
CA SER A 113 -8.07 9.46 9.02
C SER A 113 -8.35 10.10 7.64
N GLY A 114 -7.32 10.61 6.96
CA GLY A 114 -7.35 11.06 5.56
C GLY A 114 -6.55 10.21 4.57
N ALA A 115 -5.87 9.15 5.02
CA ALA A 115 -5.02 8.30 4.17
C ALA A 115 -5.82 7.12 3.61
N LYS A 116 -5.76 6.91 2.29
CA LYS A 116 -6.18 5.67 1.63
C LYS A 116 -5.09 4.63 1.84
N LEU A 117 -5.17 3.87 2.94
CA LEU A 117 -4.23 2.81 3.29
C LEU A 117 -4.07 1.80 2.13
N ASP A 118 -2.84 1.63 1.66
CA ASP A 118 -2.40 0.57 0.75
C ASP A 118 -1.52 -0.33 1.61
N GLN A 119 -2.13 -1.37 2.16
CA GLN A 119 -1.48 -2.26 3.10
C GLN A 119 -1.22 -3.60 2.43
N SER A 120 0.04 -3.87 2.15
CA SER A 120 0.54 -5.22 2.05
C SER A 120 1.57 -5.36 3.16
N MET A 121 1.27 -6.23 4.14
CA MET A 121 2.14 -6.91 5.11
C MET A 121 2.29 -6.38 6.54
N GLY A 122 1.73 -7.15 7.48
CA GLY A 122 2.36 -7.51 8.75
C GLY A 122 2.70 -9.00 8.85
N SER A 123 3.98 -9.32 9.09
CA SER A 123 4.41 -10.58 9.71
C SER A 123 4.86 -10.28 11.14
N ASP A 124 4.37 -11.04 12.13
CA ASP A 124 5.18 -11.83 13.09
C ASP A 124 4.46 -12.03 14.46
N ARG A 125 4.31 -13.29 14.91
CA ARG A 125 4.68 -13.77 16.26
C ARG A 125 4.28 -15.21 16.57
N SER A 126 5.31 -16.01 16.84
CA SER A 126 5.30 -17.33 17.50
C SER A 126 4.73 -17.30 18.94
N LEU A 127 3.96 -18.36 19.32
CA LEU A 127 4.14 -19.24 20.52
C LEU A 127 2.83 -19.92 21.00
N TYR A 128 2.73 -21.27 20.96
CA TYR A 128 2.57 -22.21 22.10
C TYR A 128 2.11 -23.64 21.70
N THR A 129 3.05 -24.58 21.81
CA THR A 129 3.02 -25.97 22.35
C THR A 129 1.89 -26.99 22.09
N SER A 130 2.30 -28.09 21.44
CA SER A 130 2.19 -29.53 21.80
C SER A 130 0.86 -30.15 22.29
N GLY A 131 0.43 -31.22 21.59
CA GLY A 131 0.18 -32.53 22.21
C GLY A 131 -1.26 -33.08 22.21
N GLN A 132 -1.36 -34.29 21.63
CA GLN A 132 -2.34 -35.38 21.80
C GLN A 132 -3.49 -35.56 20.81
N GLU A 133 -3.66 -36.84 20.48
CA GLU A 133 -4.47 -37.50 19.48
C GLU A 133 -5.98 -37.39 19.71
N GLY A 134 -6.74 -37.29 18.61
CA GLY A 134 -8.19 -37.53 18.58
C GLY A 134 -8.76 -37.05 17.26
N ILE A 135 -9.55 -37.90 16.58
CA ILE A 135 -10.12 -37.71 15.23
C ILE A 135 -10.84 -36.35 15.10
N GLU A 136 -10.31 -35.38 14.36
CA GLU A 136 -10.96 -34.06 14.21
C GLU A 136 -10.87 -33.53 12.76
N ASN A 137 -11.99 -32.98 12.29
CA ASN A 137 -12.14 -32.36 10.98
C ASN A 137 -11.02 -31.35 10.76
N ASN A 138 -10.34 -31.47 9.62
CA ASN A 138 -9.23 -30.60 9.24
C ASN A 138 -9.79 -29.23 8.80
N SER A 139 -10.36 -28.47 9.75
CA SER A 139 -10.77 -27.07 9.58
C SER A 139 -9.50 -26.25 9.48
N SER A 140 -8.95 -26.16 8.28
CA SER A 140 -7.90 -25.20 7.96
C SER A 140 -8.46 -23.82 8.29
N LYS A 141 -7.87 -23.11 9.26
CA LYS A 141 -8.35 -21.80 9.70
C LYS A 141 -8.47 -20.86 8.49
N VAL A 142 -9.68 -20.35 8.26
CA VAL A 142 -9.93 -19.30 7.26
C VAL A 142 -10.09 -17.99 7.99
N ALA A 143 -9.34 -17.00 7.55
CA ALA A 143 -9.53 -15.63 7.98
C ALA A 143 -9.81 -14.75 6.76
N VAL A 144 -10.54 -13.68 7.01
CA VAL A 144 -10.79 -12.64 6.01
C VAL A 144 -10.32 -11.31 6.55
N SER A 145 -9.83 -10.48 5.66
CA SER A 145 -9.66 -9.05 5.92
C SER A 145 -10.15 -8.24 4.74
N ALA A 146 -10.61 -7.03 5.01
CA ALA A 146 -10.93 -6.11 3.95
C ALA A 146 -9.63 -5.69 3.27
N PHE A 147 -9.63 -5.45 1.96
CA PHE A 147 -8.40 -5.08 1.25
C PHE A 147 -7.81 -3.76 1.76
N TYR A 148 -8.65 -2.88 2.32
CA TYR A 148 -8.23 -1.60 2.91
C TYR A 148 -7.85 -1.69 4.41
N THR A 149 -8.11 -2.83 5.08
CA THR A 149 -7.63 -3.16 6.43
C THR A 149 -7.12 -4.60 6.53
N PRO A 150 -6.11 -4.99 5.73
CA PRO A 150 -5.74 -6.40 5.54
C PRO A 150 -5.10 -7.05 6.77
N ASP A 151 -4.60 -6.26 7.72
CA ASP A 151 -4.10 -6.72 9.02
C ASP A 151 -5.23 -6.96 10.04
N GLU A 152 -6.46 -6.46 9.78
CA GLU A 152 -7.65 -6.77 10.57
C GLU A 152 -8.24 -8.10 10.11
N LEU A 153 -7.66 -9.18 10.62
CA LEU A 153 -8.09 -10.54 10.31
C LEU A 153 -9.27 -10.96 11.19
N PHE A 154 -10.38 -11.26 10.52
CA PHE A 154 -11.55 -11.86 11.12
C PHE A 154 -11.54 -13.36 10.82
N GLU A 155 -11.38 -14.18 11.87
CA GLU A 155 -11.52 -15.63 11.76
C GLU A 155 -12.99 -15.98 11.45
N LEU A 156 -13.20 -16.73 10.37
CA LEU A 156 -14.53 -17.19 9.98
C LEU A 156 -15.01 -18.28 10.94
N SER A 157 -16.32 -18.37 11.14
CA SER A 157 -16.92 -19.56 11.76
C SER A 157 -16.62 -20.80 10.92
N ASP A 158 -16.59 -21.99 11.54
CA ASP A 158 -16.31 -23.25 10.82
C ASP A 158 -17.26 -23.48 9.62
N ASP A 159 -18.54 -23.12 9.77
CA ASP A 159 -19.55 -23.27 8.71
C ASP A 159 -19.28 -22.31 7.53
N ASP A 160 -18.92 -21.06 7.82
CA ASP A 160 -18.59 -20.05 6.81
C ASP A 160 -17.27 -20.37 6.10
N ALA A 161 -16.26 -20.78 6.88
CA ALA A 161 -14.96 -21.21 6.39
C ALA A 161 -15.10 -22.39 5.42
N ALA A 162 -15.91 -23.39 5.79
CA ALA A 162 -16.19 -24.54 4.94
C ALA A 162 -16.87 -24.13 3.61
N GLY A 163 -17.83 -23.20 3.67
CA GLY A 163 -18.51 -22.69 2.47
C GLY A 163 -17.56 -22.00 1.48
N ILE A 164 -16.63 -21.18 1.98
CA ILE A 164 -15.63 -20.51 1.13
C ILE A 164 -14.60 -21.51 0.58
N GLN A 165 -14.04 -22.37 1.44
CA GLN A 165 -13.02 -23.33 1.04
C GLN A 165 -13.52 -24.32 0.00
N GLU A 166 -14.74 -24.83 0.16
CA GLU A 166 -15.33 -25.79 -0.76
C GLU A 166 -15.37 -25.24 -2.20
N GLU A 167 -15.73 -23.97 -2.35
CA GLU A 167 -15.81 -23.31 -3.66
C GLU A 167 -14.44 -22.95 -4.23
N ILE A 168 -13.48 -22.52 -3.39
CA ILE A 168 -12.09 -22.29 -3.83
C ILE A 168 -11.41 -23.58 -4.29
N ILE A 169 -11.67 -24.71 -3.63
CA ILE A 169 -11.13 -26.02 -4.02
C ILE A 169 -11.71 -26.50 -5.36
N LYS A 170 -12.98 -26.20 -5.64
CA LYS A 170 -13.65 -26.55 -6.91
C LYS A 170 -13.36 -25.55 -8.04
N ALA A 171 -12.81 -24.38 -7.72
CA ALA A 171 -12.61 -23.30 -8.66
C ALA A 171 -11.78 -23.75 -9.88
N SER A 172 -12.23 -23.33 -11.06
CA SER A 172 -11.52 -23.60 -12.32
C SER A 172 -10.54 -22.47 -12.59
N TRP A 173 -9.29 -22.65 -12.15
CA TRP A 173 -8.23 -21.66 -12.27
C TRP A 173 -7.66 -21.55 -13.68
N ASN A 174 -7.40 -20.32 -14.12
CA ASN A 174 -6.62 -19.99 -15.31
C ASN A 174 -5.18 -19.68 -14.86
N GLU A 175 -4.20 -20.38 -15.43
CA GLU A 175 -2.77 -20.26 -15.07
C GLU A 175 -2.01 -19.28 -15.99
N GLU A 176 -2.71 -18.30 -16.56
CA GLU A 176 -2.13 -17.27 -17.45
C GLU A 176 -1.94 -15.94 -16.71
N GLY A 177 -1.50 -15.99 -15.46
CA GLY A 177 -1.26 -14.82 -14.63
C GLY A 177 -2.42 -14.44 -13.71
N THR A 178 -2.41 -13.21 -13.21
CA THR A 178 -3.52 -12.61 -12.46
C THR A 178 -4.24 -11.56 -13.28
N THR A 179 -5.44 -11.17 -12.84
CA THR A 179 -6.15 -10.04 -13.45
C THR A 179 -5.73 -8.71 -12.83
N ASP A 180 -5.80 -7.62 -13.60
CA ASP A 180 -5.52 -6.26 -13.13
C ASP A 180 -6.69 -5.65 -12.31
N GLY A 181 -7.69 -6.46 -11.96
CA GLY A 181 -8.88 -6.01 -11.24
C GLY A 181 -8.59 -5.69 -9.77
N LEU A 182 -9.05 -4.51 -9.31
CA LEU A 182 -8.94 -4.11 -7.91
C LEU A 182 -9.70 -5.08 -7.01
N SER A 183 -9.05 -5.63 -5.99
CA SER A 183 -9.70 -6.56 -5.04
C SER A 183 -10.25 -5.79 -3.85
N ASP A 184 -11.38 -6.25 -3.30
CA ASP A 184 -12.04 -5.64 -2.14
C ASP A 184 -11.68 -6.36 -0.83
N CYS A 185 -11.19 -7.60 -0.93
CA CYS A 185 -11.07 -8.53 0.17
C CYS A 185 -9.84 -9.43 0.00
N ILE A 186 -9.22 -9.84 1.11
CA ILE A 186 -8.21 -10.89 1.17
C ILE A 186 -8.79 -12.07 1.97
N ILE A 187 -8.80 -13.25 1.36
CA ILE A 187 -9.16 -14.52 2.00
C ILE A 187 -7.86 -15.26 2.30
N LEU A 188 -7.58 -15.50 3.57
CA LEU A 188 -6.42 -16.26 4.04
C LEU A 188 -6.85 -17.68 4.38
N ILE A 189 -6.31 -18.66 3.65
CA ILE A 189 -6.50 -20.08 3.90
C ILE A 189 -5.15 -20.68 4.27
N GLU A 190 -4.98 -21.04 5.53
CA GLU A 190 -3.67 -21.41 6.08
C GLU A 190 -2.64 -20.28 5.82
N ASP A 191 -1.69 -20.50 4.92
CA ASP A 191 -0.67 -19.53 4.52
C ASP A 191 -0.92 -18.95 3.11
N THR A 192 -2.04 -19.31 2.45
CA THR A 192 -2.36 -18.86 1.09
C THR A 192 -3.31 -17.68 1.12
N LYS A 193 -2.88 -16.56 0.49
CA LYS A 193 -3.72 -15.38 0.29
C LYS A 193 -4.40 -15.44 -1.08
N ILE A 194 -5.72 -15.34 -1.06
CA ILE A 194 -6.55 -15.21 -2.26
C ILE A 194 -7.19 -13.81 -2.24
N TYR A 195 -6.91 -13.03 -3.26
CA TYR A 195 -7.46 -11.68 -3.42
C TYR A 195 -8.79 -11.76 -4.15
N TYR A 196 -9.84 -11.19 -3.57
CA TYR A 196 -11.20 -11.32 -4.08
C TYR A 196 -11.80 -9.96 -4.44
N ASN A 197 -12.32 -9.83 -5.66
CA ASN A 197 -13.17 -8.73 -6.10
C ASN A 197 -14.63 -9.17 -6.01
N SER A 198 -15.39 -8.49 -5.13
CA SER A 198 -16.78 -8.76 -4.81
C SER A 198 -17.77 -8.32 -5.89
N THR A 199 -17.37 -7.38 -6.76
CA THR A 199 -18.19 -6.85 -7.86
C THR A 199 -18.24 -7.85 -9.01
N ASP A 200 -17.07 -8.32 -9.43
CA ASP A 200 -16.89 -9.15 -10.61
C ASP A 200 -16.74 -10.64 -10.29
N GLY A 201 -16.60 -11.00 -9.00
CA GLY A 201 -16.44 -12.38 -8.56
C GLY A 201 -15.07 -12.96 -8.93
N VAL A 202 -14.03 -12.12 -8.97
CA VAL A 202 -12.69 -12.53 -9.39
C VAL A 202 -11.86 -12.93 -8.18
N LEU A 203 -11.27 -14.11 -8.23
CA LEU A 203 -10.26 -14.59 -7.29
C LEU A 203 -8.89 -14.53 -7.97
N ASN A 204 -7.93 -13.83 -7.38
CA ASN A 204 -6.53 -13.81 -7.81
C ASN A 204 -5.66 -14.52 -6.76
N ASP A 205 -4.89 -15.50 -7.20
CA ASP A 205 -3.88 -16.19 -6.40
C ASP A 205 -2.51 -15.80 -6.94
N VAL A 206 -2.00 -14.69 -6.39
CA VAL A 206 -0.74 -14.06 -6.83
C VAL A 206 0.45 -15.01 -6.63
N SER A 207 0.44 -15.80 -5.56
CA SER A 207 1.52 -16.74 -5.24
C SER A 207 1.68 -17.84 -6.29
N ASN A 208 0.59 -18.23 -6.96
CA ASN A 208 0.58 -19.28 -7.98
C ASN A 208 0.34 -18.75 -9.40
N ASP A 209 0.38 -17.43 -9.60
CA ASP A 209 0.23 -16.77 -10.92
C ASP A 209 -1.03 -17.22 -11.68
N ARG A 210 -2.17 -17.22 -10.98
CA ARG A 210 -3.44 -17.73 -11.52
C ARG A 210 -4.66 -16.93 -11.03
N TYR A 211 -5.74 -16.99 -11.78
CA TYR A 211 -7.02 -16.37 -11.42
C TYR A 211 -8.23 -17.26 -11.73
N CYS A 212 -9.35 -17.01 -11.06
CA CYS A 212 -10.64 -17.64 -11.34
C CYS A 212 -11.75 -16.59 -11.33
N ILE A 213 -12.73 -16.72 -12.21
CA ILE A 213 -13.97 -15.93 -12.16
C ILE A 213 -15.07 -16.90 -11.73
N VAL A 214 -15.64 -16.65 -10.55
CA VAL A 214 -16.71 -17.50 -10.01
C VAL A 214 -18.05 -17.16 -10.64
N ASP A 215 -19.01 -18.09 -10.61
CA ASP A 215 -20.35 -17.81 -11.10
C ASP A 215 -21.14 -16.91 -10.12
N ASP A 216 -22.30 -16.41 -10.56
CA ASP A 216 -23.11 -15.50 -9.76
C ASP A 216 -23.58 -16.11 -8.43
N HIS A 217 -23.81 -17.43 -8.39
CA HIS A 217 -24.25 -18.11 -7.17
C HIS A 217 -23.11 -18.19 -6.15
N THR A 218 -21.91 -18.57 -6.58
CA THR A 218 -20.71 -18.60 -5.73
C THR A 218 -20.32 -17.17 -5.29
N LYS A 219 -20.46 -16.17 -6.16
CA LYS A 219 -20.25 -14.75 -5.82
C LYS A 219 -21.24 -14.27 -4.75
N GLU A 220 -22.53 -14.59 -4.89
CA GLU A 220 -23.56 -14.26 -3.90
C GLU A 220 -23.27 -14.93 -2.54
N LEU A 221 -22.85 -16.19 -2.55
CA LEU A 221 -22.41 -16.91 -1.36
C LEU A 221 -21.23 -16.21 -0.68
N PHE A 222 -20.17 -15.91 -1.43
CA PHE A 222 -18.97 -15.25 -0.92
C PHE A 222 -19.33 -13.88 -0.36
N ASN A 223 -20.01 -13.05 -1.12
CA ASN A 223 -20.41 -11.72 -0.66
C ASN A 223 -21.32 -11.78 0.57
N GLY A 224 -22.21 -12.77 0.65
CA GLY A 224 -23.10 -12.99 1.79
C GLY A 224 -22.34 -13.31 3.07
N ILE A 225 -21.37 -14.23 2.98
CA ILE A 225 -20.49 -14.61 4.10
C ILE A 225 -19.56 -13.46 4.47
N LEU A 226 -18.80 -12.92 3.52
CA LEU A 226 -17.76 -11.94 3.80
C LEU A 226 -18.33 -10.65 4.42
N ARG A 227 -19.55 -10.23 4.03
CA ARG A 227 -20.24 -9.06 4.60
C ARG A 227 -20.60 -9.19 6.08
N THR A 228 -20.57 -10.38 6.67
CA THR A 228 -20.76 -10.53 8.12
C THR A 228 -19.51 -10.18 8.91
N TYR A 229 -18.35 -10.11 8.26
CA TYR A 229 -17.05 -9.90 8.88
C TYR A 229 -16.42 -8.57 8.46
N ILE A 230 -16.58 -8.17 7.19
CA ILE A 230 -15.93 -7.00 6.60
C ILE A 230 -16.90 -6.22 5.69
N GLU A 231 -16.61 -4.94 5.40
CA GLU A 231 -17.34 -4.22 4.35
C GLU A 231 -16.74 -4.54 2.97
N LEU A 232 -17.60 -4.68 1.97
CA LEU A 232 -17.22 -4.98 0.58
C LEU A 232 -17.64 -3.82 -0.34
N GLY A 233 -16.82 -3.51 -1.35
CA GLY A 233 -17.18 -2.58 -2.44
C GLY A 233 -16.94 -1.10 -2.14
N GLY A 234 -15.76 -0.74 -1.65
CA GLY A 234 -15.42 0.64 -1.26
C GLY A 234 -15.04 1.62 -2.39
N PHE A 235 -15.38 1.33 -3.64
CA PHE A 235 -15.06 2.17 -4.80
C PHE A 235 -16.32 2.81 -5.40
N ASP A 236 -16.86 3.85 -4.75
CA ASP A 236 -17.80 4.81 -5.36
C ASP A 236 -17.08 6.12 -5.73
#